data_AF-A0A9W8JC90-F1
#
_entry.id   AF-A0A9W8JC90-F1
#
_cell.length_a   1.000
_cell.length_b   1.000
_cell.length_c   1.000
_cell.angle_alpha   90.00
_cell.angle_beta   90.00
_cell.angle_gamma   90.00
#
_symmetry.space_group_name_H-M   'P 1'
#
loop_
_entity.id
_entity.type
_entity.pdbx_description
1 polymer ?
#
loop_
_entity_poly.entity_id
_entity_poly.type
_entity_poly.pdbx_seq_one_letter_code
_entity_poly.pdbx_strand_id
1 'polypeptide(L)'
;MGRTIKYRTEEQRKAVRCEQRFQRSLRPGAKEARRKENRRAYARKKVIVVPELSDVVVALASEEISEDSLEKHLFVHHSISAAPLKLPGIVLTDTDFQTMLGHPPYPSHIINYASFEKEWPKISAAFHGYVSRTYISEQTKWVNQAASRDRASLASELSKLYQDLTKHWKQFDIEKREYGDELPTEFITFQNQLWFSRRLTWLVADMACLVEGLDLLLDSIREQLSHFQ
;
A
#
# COMPACT_ATOMS: atom_id res chain seq x y z
N MET A 1 48.67 16.93 -39.59
CA MET A 1 48.74 15.62 -38.92
C MET A 1 47.34 15.01 -38.87
N GLY A 2 47.06 14.00 -39.70
CA GLY A 2 45.73 13.40 -39.81
C GLY A 2 45.45 12.37 -38.71
N ARG A 3 44.26 12.40 -38.10
CA ARG A 3 43.79 11.39 -37.14
C ARG A 3 43.76 10.02 -37.80
N THR A 4 44.64 9.12 -37.39
CA THR A 4 44.69 7.74 -37.86
C THR A 4 43.47 6.98 -37.31
N ILE A 5 42.65 6.42 -38.20
CA ILE A 5 41.51 5.59 -37.80
C ILE A 5 42.05 4.31 -37.15
N LYS A 6 41.77 4.11 -35.86
CA LYS A 6 42.31 3.03 -35.03
C LYS A 6 41.93 1.60 -35.47
N TYR A 7 40.89 1.45 -36.30
CA TYR A 7 40.42 0.15 -36.82
C TYR A 7 40.06 0.29 -38.30
N ARG A 8 40.52 -0.63 -39.15
CA ARG A 8 40.28 -0.55 -40.60
C ARG A 8 38.92 -1.11 -41.03
N THR A 9 38.32 -2.00 -40.23
CA THR A 9 37.01 -2.60 -40.50
C THR A 9 36.14 -2.74 -39.24
N GLU A 10 34.82 -2.88 -39.41
CA GLU A 10 33.91 -3.15 -38.30
C GLU A 10 34.19 -4.50 -37.61
N GLU A 11 34.62 -5.50 -38.36
CA GLU A 11 34.98 -6.82 -37.85
C GLU A 11 36.20 -6.75 -36.94
N GLN A 12 37.23 -6.00 -37.32
CA GLN A 12 38.39 -5.74 -36.47
C GLN A 12 37.99 -5.03 -35.17
N ARG A 13 37.07 -4.07 -35.25
CA ARG A 13 36.54 -3.37 -34.08
C ARG A 13 35.76 -4.31 -33.16
N LYS A 14 34.99 -5.25 -33.71
CA LYS A 14 34.26 -6.28 -32.94
C LYS A 14 35.21 -7.27 -32.29
N ALA A 15 36.19 -7.80 -33.02
CA ALA A 15 37.19 -8.75 -32.51
C ALA A 15 37.98 -8.16 -31.34
N VAL A 16 38.50 -6.94 -31.48
CA VAL A 16 39.23 -6.24 -30.40
C VAL A 16 38.35 -6.00 -29.17
N ARG A 17 37.04 -5.72 -29.36
CA ARG A 17 36.10 -5.59 -28.23
C ARG A 17 35.84 -6.93 -27.53
N CYS A 18 35.75 -8.03 -28.28
CA CYS A 18 35.60 -9.37 -27.70
C CYS A 18 36.83 -9.76 -26.89
N GLU A 19 38.03 -9.58 -27.46
CA GLU A 19 39.31 -9.82 -26.80
C GLU A 19 39.43 -9.00 -25.50
N GLN A 20 39.14 -7.70 -25.56
CA GLN A 20 39.17 -6.83 -24.38
C GLN A 20 38.14 -7.24 -23.32
N ARG A 21 36.96 -7.74 -23.71
CA ARG A 21 35.96 -8.26 -22.77
C ARG A 21 36.44 -9.53 -22.08
N PHE A 22 37.10 -10.42 -22.84
CA PHE A 22 37.66 -11.67 -22.33
C PHE A 22 38.81 -11.42 -21.35
N GLN A 23 39.76 -10.55 -21.71
CA GLN A 23 40.87 -10.17 -20.83
C GLN A 23 40.39 -9.49 -19.53
N ARG A 24 39.29 -8.72 -19.59
CA ARG A 24 38.66 -8.13 -18.39
C ARG A 24 37.99 -9.17 -17.49
N SER A 25 37.44 -10.27 -18.03
CA SER A 25 36.88 -11.35 -17.19
C SER A 25 37.91 -12.17 -16.46
N LEU A 26 39.15 -12.23 -16.95
CA LEU A 26 40.24 -13.01 -16.34
C LEU A 26 40.89 -12.30 -15.15
N ARG A 27 40.60 -11.01 -14.93
CA ARG A 27 41.18 -10.26 -13.80
C ARG A 27 40.67 -10.80 -12.45
N PRO A 28 41.53 -10.90 -11.42
CA PRO A 28 41.10 -11.22 -10.07
C PRO A 28 40.00 -10.26 -9.60
N GLY A 29 38.91 -10.79 -9.02
CA GLY A 29 37.76 -9.98 -8.58
C GLY A 29 36.81 -9.50 -9.69
N ALA A 30 37.05 -9.82 -10.96
CA ALA A 30 36.17 -9.40 -12.07
C ALA A 30 34.72 -9.92 -11.93
N LYS A 31 34.54 -11.11 -11.35
CA LYS A 31 33.22 -11.70 -11.06
C LYS A 31 32.45 -10.88 -10.01
N GLU A 32 33.13 -10.41 -8.97
CA GLU A 32 32.54 -9.60 -7.90
C GLU A 32 32.25 -8.18 -8.36
N ALA A 33 33.17 -7.59 -9.15
CA ALA A 33 32.96 -6.30 -9.79
C ALA A 33 31.72 -6.33 -10.71
N ARG A 34 31.57 -7.37 -11.55
CA ARG A 34 30.37 -7.57 -12.37
C ARG A 34 29.12 -7.79 -11.54
N ARG A 35 29.18 -8.55 -10.44
CA ARG A 35 28.03 -8.73 -9.54
C ARG A 35 27.61 -7.39 -8.92
N LYS A 36 28.56 -6.56 -8.50
CA LYS A 36 28.30 -5.23 -7.93
C LYS A 36 27.77 -4.26 -8.98
N GLU A 37 28.31 -4.30 -10.19
CA GLU A 37 27.85 -3.49 -11.33
C GLU A 37 26.47 -3.92 -11.81
N ASN A 38 26.19 -5.23 -11.88
CA ASN A 38 24.86 -5.77 -12.15
C ASN A 38 23.87 -5.44 -11.04
N ARG A 39 24.27 -5.51 -9.76
CA ARG A 39 23.43 -5.05 -8.64
C ARG A 39 23.12 -3.55 -8.76
N ARG A 40 24.10 -2.72 -9.10
CA ARG A 40 23.91 -1.28 -9.34
C ARG A 40 23.05 -1.02 -10.58
N ALA A 41 23.28 -1.74 -11.67
CA ALA A 41 22.51 -1.62 -12.90
C ALA A 41 21.07 -2.11 -12.69
N TYR A 42 20.87 -3.19 -11.94
CA TYR A 42 19.57 -3.71 -11.53
C TYR A 42 18.85 -2.75 -10.59
N ALA A 43 19.55 -2.17 -9.61
CA ALA A 43 19.01 -1.11 -8.75
C ALA A 43 18.63 0.16 -9.55
N ARG A 44 19.44 0.54 -10.55
CA ARG A 44 19.14 1.63 -11.49
C ARG A 44 18.02 1.31 -12.47
N LYS A 45 17.79 0.02 -12.77
CA LYS A 45 16.78 -0.49 -13.71
C LYS A 45 15.55 -1.07 -13.02
N LYS A 46 15.39 -0.96 -11.69
CA LYS A 46 14.11 -1.24 -11.05
C LYS A 46 13.14 -0.14 -11.51
N VAL A 47 12.54 -0.39 -12.67
CA VAL A 47 11.31 0.25 -13.10
C VAL A 47 10.34 -0.02 -11.97
N ILE A 48 9.92 1.03 -11.28
CA ILE A 48 8.79 0.94 -10.37
C ILE A 48 7.62 0.62 -11.28
N VAL A 49 7.12 -0.61 -11.18
CA VAL A 49 5.95 -1.04 -11.94
C VAL A 49 4.75 -0.51 -11.17
N VAL A 50 4.04 0.44 -11.78
CA VAL A 50 2.76 0.93 -11.26
C VAL A 50 1.68 -0.04 -11.75
N PRO A 51 0.99 -0.74 -10.84
CA PRO A 51 -0.09 -1.65 -11.22
C PRO A 51 -1.31 -0.88 -11.74
N GLU A 52 -2.06 -1.51 -12.64
CA GLU A 52 -3.41 -1.05 -13.00
C GLU A 52 -4.42 -1.66 -12.03
N LEU A 53 -5.30 -0.83 -11.47
CA LEU A 53 -6.39 -1.28 -10.60
C LEU A 53 -7.60 -1.68 -11.44
N SER A 54 -8.41 -2.61 -10.93
CA SER A 54 -9.67 -2.97 -11.58
C SER A 54 -10.73 -1.88 -11.34
N ASP A 55 -11.67 -1.77 -12.28
CA ASP A 55 -12.78 -0.81 -12.18
C ASP A 55 -13.59 -0.98 -10.89
N VAL A 56 -13.72 -2.21 -10.40
CA VAL A 56 -14.42 -2.51 -9.13
C VAL A 56 -13.72 -1.88 -7.93
N VAL A 57 -12.38 -1.95 -7.87
CA VAL A 57 -11.60 -1.33 -6.79
C VAL A 57 -11.74 0.19 -6.86
N VAL A 58 -11.66 0.76 -8.06
CA VAL A 58 -11.78 2.21 -8.26
C VAL A 58 -13.19 2.70 -7.88
N ALA A 59 -14.23 1.99 -8.30
CA ALA A 59 -15.62 2.32 -7.98
C ALA A 59 -15.84 2.29 -6.46
N LEU A 60 -15.49 1.19 -5.79
CA LEU A 60 -15.66 1.06 -4.33
C LEU A 60 -14.81 2.08 -3.55
N ALA A 61 -13.62 2.43 -4.04
CA ALA A 61 -12.78 3.43 -3.38
C ALA A 61 -13.43 4.83 -3.37
N SER A 62 -14.31 5.11 -4.34
CA SER A 62 -15.00 6.40 -4.49
C SER A 62 -16.27 6.52 -3.64
N GLU A 63 -16.79 5.42 -3.09
CA GLU A 63 -17.98 5.43 -2.25
C GLU A 63 -17.71 6.12 -0.90
N GLU A 64 -18.68 6.83 -0.35
CA GLU A 64 -18.55 7.50 0.94
C GLU A 64 -18.54 6.50 2.11
N ILE A 65 -17.75 6.79 3.15
CA ILE A 65 -17.67 5.95 4.36
C ILE A 65 -18.86 6.24 5.32
N SER A 66 -19.45 7.43 5.25
CA SER A 66 -20.57 7.85 6.09
C SER A 66 -21.28 9.04 5.42
N GLU A 67 -22.55 8.85 5.06
CA GLU A 67 -23.38 9.86 4.38
C GLU A 67 -24.03 10.86 5.38
N ASP A 68 -24.18 10.50 6.66
CA ASP A 68 -24.80 11.37 7.67
C ASP A 68 -23.80 12.32 8.34
N SER A 69 -24.14 13.61 8.36
CA SER A 69 -23.44 14.66 9.10
C SER A 69 -23.19 14.33 10.59
N LEU A 70 -24.13 13.68 11.27
CA LEU A 70 -24.00 13.29 12.68
C LEU A 70 -22.90 12.24 12.88
N GLU A 71 -22.77 11.34 11.92
CA GLU A 71 -21.83 10.22 11.92
C GLU A 71 -20.47 10.62 11.38
N LYS A 72 -20.42 11.62 10.49
CA LYS A 72 -19.21 12.32 10.08
C LYS A 72 -18.47 12.94 11.27
N HIS A 73 -19.20 13.54 12.22
CA HIS A 73 -18.59 14.05 13.46
C HIS A 73 -18.01 12.93 14.33
N LEU A 74 -18.66 11.75 14.37
CA LEU A 74 -18.15 10.59 15.08
C LEU A 74 -16.89 10.01 14.42
N PHE A 75 -16.86 9.93 13.09
CA PHE A 75 -15.69 9.53 12.33
C PHE A 75 -14.50 10.44 12.64
N VAL A 76 -14.67 11.76 12.58
CA VAL A 76 -13.62 12.74 12.91
C VAL A 76 -13.19 12.63 14.37
N HIS A 77 -14.13 12.47 15.30
CA HIS A 77 -13.79 12.27 16.71
C HIS A 77 -12.92 11.01 16.91
N HIS A 78 -13.30 9.89 16.28
CA HIS A 78 -12.55 8.64 16.39
C HIS A 78 -11.27 8.62 15.55
N SER A 79 -11.13 9.43 14.49
CA SER A 79 -9.85 9.57 13.80
C SER A 79 -8.81 10.28 14.66
N ILE A 80 -9.24 11.07 15.65
CA ILE A 80 -8.37 11.80 16.58
C ILE A 80 -8.19 11.06 17.90
N SER A 81 -9.27 10.48 18.43
CA SER A 81 -9.33 9.85 19.76
C SER A 81 -9.16 8.34 19.71
N ALA A 82 -8.27 7.80 20.55
CA ALA A 82 -8.11 6.36 20.78
C ALA A 82 -8.96 5.83 21.96
N ALA A 83 -9.98 6.59 22.38
CA ALA A 83 -10.86 6.16 23.46
C ALA A 83 -11.74 4.97 23.03
N PRO A 84 -11.99 3.99 23.91
CA PRO A 84 -12.85 2.86 23.61
C PRO A 84 -14.29 3.33 23.33
N LEU A 85 -14.96 2.66 22.39
CA LEU A 85 -16.37 2.91 22.10
C LEU A 85 -17.22 2.21 23.17
N LYS A 86 -17.98 2.98 23.93
CA LYS A 86 -18.89 2.47 24.95
C LYS A 86 -20.30 2.35 24.39
N LEU A 87 -20.84 1.13 24.38
CA LEU A 87 -22.21 0.82 23.97
C LEU A 87 -22.97 0.21 25.16
N PRO A 88 -24.32 0.11 25.09
CA PRO A 88 -25.09 -0.59 26.12
C PRO A 88 -24.64 -2.05 26.26
N GLY A 89 -24.01 -2.39 27.39
CA GLY A 89 -23.62 -3.77 27.71
C GLY A 89 -22.32 -4.27 27.06
N ILE A 90 -21.63 -3.46 26.25
CA ILE A 90 -20.34 -3.82 25.64
C ILE A 90 -19.43 -2.59 25.51
N VAL A 91 -18.12 -2.80 25.63
CA VAL A 91 -17.10 -1.79 25.39
C VAL A 91 -16.16 -2.32 24.33
N LEU A 92 -16.06 -1.64 23.19
CA LEU A 92 -15.18 -2.01 22.09
C LEU A 92 -13.87 -1.22 22.18
N THR A 93 -12.76 -1.93 22.03
CA THR A 93 -11.38 -1.42 22.12
C THR A 93 -10.69 -1.48 20.77
N ASP A 94 -9.51 -0.85 20.67
CA ASP A 94 -8.65 -0.96 19.48
C ASP A 94 -8.29 -2.41 19.15
N THR A 95 -8.18 -3.30 20.15
CA THR A 95 -7.97 -4.74 19.92
C THR A 95 -9.16 -5.38 19.23
N ASP A 96 -10.39 -5.00 19.60
CA ASP A 96 -11.60 -5.49 18.94
C ASP A 96 -11.62 -5.05 17.48
N PHE A 97 -11.37 -3.77 17.21
CA PHE A 97 -11.29 -3.25 15.85
C PHE A 97 -10.15 -3.86 15.05
N GLN A 98 -9.00 -4.13 15.67
CA GLN A 98 -7.91 -4.87 15.04
C GLN A 98 -8.35 -6.27 14.61
N THR A 99 -9.12 -6.97 15.45
CA THR A 99 -9.64 -8.32 15.13
C THR A 99 -10.77 -8.30 14.10
N MET A 100 -11.39 -7.15 13.85
CA MET A 100 -12.38 -6.95 12.80
C MET A 100 -11.77 -6.63 11.43
N LEU A 101 -10.46 -6.35 11.35
CA LEU A 101 -9.79 -6.07 10.09
C LEU A 101 -9.68 -7.32 9.21
N GLY A 102 -10.02 -7.18 7.94
CA GLY A 102 -9.84 -8.23 6.94
C GLY A 102 -11.11 -9.04 6.69
N HIS A 103 -11.03 -10.36 6.85
CA HIS A 103 -12.10 -11.29 6.46
C HIS A 103 -12.70 -11.97 7.70
N PRO A 104 -13.96 -12.45 7.62
CA PRO A 104 -14.53 -13.27 8.67
C PRO A 104 -13.72 -14.58 8.90
N PRO A 105 -13.87 -15.24 10.06
CA PRO A 105 -14.84 -14.97 11.13
C PRO A 105 -14.42 -13.81 12.05
N TYR A 106 -15.38 -12.94 12.35
CA TYR A 106 -15.20 -11.83 13.31
C TYR A 106 -15.57 -12.26 14.74
N PRO A 107 -15.16 -11.49 15.76
CA PRO A 107 -15.40 -11.86 17.14
C PRO A 107 -16.88 -12.04 17.49
N SER A 108 -17.22 -13.16 18.14
CA SER A 108 -18.60 -13.54 18.47
C SER A 108 -19.32 -12.53 19.34
N HIS A 109 -18.62 -11.83 20.24
CA HIS A 109 -19.22 -10.82 21.11
C HIS A 109 -19.67 -9.56 20.36
N ILE A 110 -19.15 -9.35 19.14
CA ILE A 110 -19.53 -8.23 18.27
C ILE A 110 -20.65 -8.67 17.32
N ILE A 111 -20.46 -9.79 16.62
CA ILE A 111 -21.46 -10.28 15.64
C ILE A 111 -22.75 -10.78 16.30
N ASN A 112 -22.70 -11.22 17.56
CA ASN A 112 -23.90 -11.62 18.31
C ASN A 112 -24.41 -10.51 19.25
N TYR A 113 -23.95 -9.27 19.07
CA TYR A 113 -24.40 -8.15 19.88
C TYR A 113 -25.86 -7.80 19.55
N ALA A 114 -26.74 -7.90 20.54
CA ALA A 114 -28.20 -7.81 20.34
C ALA A 114 -28.71 -6.48 19.75
N SER A 115 -27.92 -5.41 19.80
CA SER A 115 -28.26 -4.11 19.21
C SER A 115 -27.25 -3.66 18.15
N PHE A 116 -26.59 -4.62 17.50
CA PHE A 116 -25.56 -4.34 16.50
C PHE A 116 -26.06 -3.41 15.40
N GLU A 117 -27.13 -3.78 14.69
CA GLU A 117 -27.64 -2.97 13.56
C GLU A 117 -27.97 -1.54 13.97
N LYS A 118 -28.59 -1.37 15.15
CA LYS A 118 -28.94 -0.05 15.69
C LYS A 118 -27.71 0.79 16.04
N GLU A 119 -26.66 0.17 16.58
CA GLU A 119 -25.43 0.86 16.97
C GLU A 119 -24.38 0.86 15.85
N TRP A 120 -24.66 0.20 14.72
CA TRP A 120 -23.73 0.02 13.60
C TRP A 120 -23.14 1.33 13.10
N PRO A 121 -23.89 2.44 12.92
CA PRO A 121 -23.27 3.68 12.48
C PRO A 121 -22.15 4.18 13.40
N LYS A 122 -22.33 4.03 14.73
CA LYS A 122 -21.29 4.37 15.71
C LYS A 122 -20.12 3.39 15.68
N ILE A 123 -20.41 2.10 15.56
CA ILE A 123 -19.39 1.04 15.46
C ILE A 123 -18.56 1.25 14.20
N SER A 124 -19.20 1.49 13.05
CA SER A 124 -18.58 1.78 11.76
C SER A 124 -17.71 3.04 11.84
N ALA A 125 -18.24 4.15 12.38
CA ALA A 125 -17.47 5.39 12.55
C ALA A 125 -16.23 5.18 13.44
N ALA A 126 -16.35 4.44 14.55
CA ALA A 126 -15.23 4.14 15.44
C ALA A 126 -14.20 3.20 14.77
N PHE A 127 -14.67 2.22 14.01
CA PHE A 127 -13.84 1.31 13.24
C PHE A 127 -13.03 2.08 12.19
N HIS A 128 -13.66 2.93 11.39
CA HIS A 128 -12.97 3.78 10.42
C HIS A 128 -12.01 4.77 11.05
N GLY A 129 -12.36 5.31 12.22
CA GLY A 129 -11.44 6.12 13.01
C GLY A 129 -10.18 5.33 13.41
N TYR A 130 -10.33 4.12 13.94
CA TYR A 130 -9.21 3.23 14.27
C TYR A 130 -8.31 2.94 13.06
N VAL A 131 -8.94 2.60 11.94
CA VAL A 131 -8.23 2.26 10.71
C VAL A 131 -7.50 3.47 10.13
N SER A 132 -8.12 4.65 10.16
CA SER A 132 -7.49 5.92 9.75
C SER A 132 -6.30 6.28 10.62
N ARG A 133 -6.40 6.15 11.96
CA ARG A 133 -5.26 6.37 12.87
C ARG A 133 -4.07 5.46 12.55
N THR A 134 -4.37 4.19 12.27
CA THR A 134 -3.33 3.20 11.92
C THR A 134 -2.63 3.59 10.62
N TYR A 135 -3.38 4.03 9.61
CA TYR A 135 -2.85 4.53 8.34
C TYR A 135 -1.99 5.79 8.52
N ILE A 136 -2.50 6.79 9.23
CA ILE A 136 -1.80 8.05 9.50
C ILE A 136 -0.46 7.79 10.19
N SER A 137 -0.46 6.88 11.18
CA SER A 137 0.75 6.47 11.90
C SER A 137 1.79 5.81 10.97
N GLU A 138 1.35 4.92 10.08
CA GLU A 138 2.22 4.29 9.09
C GLU A 138 2.82 5.30 8.11
N GLN A 139 1.99 6.18 7.55
CA GLN A 139 2.42 7.20 6.59
C GLN A 139 3.36 8.23 7.23
N THR A 140 3.05 8.69 8.44
CA THR A 140 3.91 9.59 9.21
C THR A 140 5.28 8.95 9.46
N LYS A 141 5.32 7.65 9.77
CA LYS A 141 6.57 6.90 9.89
C LYS A 141 7.37 6.89 8.58
N TRP A 142 6.71 6.71 7.43
CA TRP A 142 7.40 6.76 6.12
C TRP A 142 8.00 8.14 5.84
N VAL A 143 7.23 9.22 6.08
CA VAL A 143 7.72 10.60 5.92
C VAL A 143 8.93 10.86 6.82
N ASN A 144 8.85 10.47 8.09
CA ASN A 144 9.95 10.66 9.06
C ASN A 144 11.21 9.88 8.69
N GLN A 145 11.06 8.72 8.05
CA GLN A 145 12.18 7.87 7.65
C GLN A 145 12.71 8.17 6.25
N ALA A 146 12.04 9.03 5.48
CA ALA A 146 12.32 9.26 4.07
C ALA A 146 13.76 9.72 3.79
N ALA A 147 14.30 10.61 4.63
CA ALA A 147 15.67 11.12 4.50
C ALA A 147 16.76 10.02 4.59
N SER A 148 16.43 8.88 5.20
CA SER A 148 17.35 7.76 5.40
C SER A 148 17.17 6.61 4.42
N ARG A 149 16.17 6.69 3.53
CA ARG A 149 15.75 5.58 2.68
C ARG A 149 16.07 5.85 1.21
N ASP A 150 16.63 4.85 0.55
CA ASP A 150 16.82 4.91 -0.90
C ASP A 150 15.54 4.53 -1.64
N ARG A 151 15.37 5.10 -2.84
CA ARG A 151 14.22 4.91 -3.71
C ARG A 151 13.92 3.43 -4.02
N ALA A 152 14.94 2.59 -4.17
CA ALA A 152 14.75 1.19 -4.53
C ALA A 152 14.22 0.35 -3.33
N SER A 153 14.60 0.73 -2.11
CA SER A 153 14.05 0.14 -0.88
C SER A 153 12.59 0.53 -0.69
N LEU A 154 12.24 1.81 -0.84
CA LEU A 154 10.84 2.28 -0.78
C LEU A 154 9.97 1.60 -1.84
N ALA A 155 10.43 1.56 -3.09
CA ALA A 155 9.73 0.86 -4.16
C ALA A 155 9.46 -0.61 -3.81
N SER A 156 10.44 -1.30 -3.21
CA SER A 156 10.28 -2.70 -2.80
C SER A 156 9.27 -2.88 -1.67
N GLU A 157 9.21 -1.95 -0.72
CA GLU A 157 8.24 -1.97 0.38
C GLU A 157 6.83 -1.70 -0.11
N LEU A 158 6.63 -0.65 -0.93
CA LEU A 158 5.34 -0.33 -1.52
C LEU A 158 4.84 -1.52 -2.37
N SER A 159 5.71 -2.12 -3.20
CA SER A 159 5.34 -3.28 -4.01
C SER A 159 4.92 -4.48 -3.16
N LYS A 160 5.60 -4.71 -2.04
CA LYS A 160 5.22 -5.78 -1.11
C LYS A 160 3.87 -5.50 -0.45
N LEU A 161 3.67 -4.27 0.02
CA LEU A 161 2.40 -3.85 0.60
C LEU A 161 1.25 -4.00 -0.40
N TYR A 162 1.47 -3.67 -1.67
CA TYR A 162 0.47 -3.84 -2.72
C TYR A 162 0.12 -5.30 -2.95
N GLN A 163 1.12 -6.17 -3.02
CA GLN A 163 0.91 -7.62 -3.16
C GLN A 163 0.14 -8.18 -1.97
N ASP A 164 0.49 -7.77 -0.75
CA ASP A 164 -0.18 -8.19 0.48
C ASP A 164 -1.64 -7.70 0.48
N LEU A 165 -1.90 -6.42 0.20
CA LEU A 165 -3.26 -5.85 0.13
C LEU A 165 -4.10 -6.49 -0.97
N THR A 166 -3.52 -6.73 -2.15
CA THR A 166 -4.21 -7.38 -3.26
C THR A 166 -4.55 -8.84 -2.94
N LYS A 167 -3.69 -9.53 -2.19
CA LYS A 167 -3.99 -10.89 -1.70
C LYS A 167 -5.20 -10.88 -0.77
N HIS A 168 -5.27 -9.92 0.15
CA HIS A 168 -6.44 -9.76 1.02
C HIS A 168 -7.67 -9.37 0.19
N TRP A 169 -7.56 -8.43 -0.75
CA TRP A 169 -8.65 -8.03 -1.62
C TRP A 169 -9.30 -9.22 -2.34
N LYS A 170 -8.48 -10.08 -2.95
CA LYS A 170 -8.94 -11.26 -3.70
C LYS A 170 -9.66 -12.30 -2.84
N GLN A 171 -9.47 -12.29 -1.53
CA GLN A 171 -10.20 -13.19 -0.63
C GLN A 171 -11.66 -12.75 -0.46
N PHE A 172 -11.98 -11.46 -0.61
CA PHE A 172 -13.36 -10.97 -0.55
C PHE A 172 -14.21 -11.49 -1.73
N ASP A 173 -13.61 -11.65 -2.92
CA ASP A 173 -14.29 -12.17 -4.12
C ASP A 173 -14.66 -13.66 -4.00
N ILE A 174 -13.94 -14.42 -3.16
CA ILE A 174 -14.13 -15.88 -3.00
C ILE A 174 -15.30 -16.18 -2.04
N GLU A 175 -15.66 -15.23 -1.19
CA GLU A 175 -16.63 -15.40 -0.10
C GLU A 175 -17.97 -14.68 -0.34
N LYS A 176 -18.41 -14.57 -1.61
CA LYS A 176 -19.83 -14.33 -1.91
C LYS A 176 -20.65 -15.58 -1.55
N ARG A 177 -20.85 -15.81 -0.25
CA ARG A 177 -21.75 -16.85 0.26
C ARG A 177 -23.16 -16.30 0.46
N GLU A 178 -24.11 -17.19 0.21
CA GLU A 178 -25.55 -17.11 0.44
C GLU A 178 -25.91 -16.83 1.91
N TYR A 179 -25.62 -15.62 2.40
CA TYR A 179 -26.15 -15.13 3.66
C TYR A 179 -26.99 -13.89 3.35
N GLY A 180 -28.20 -13.87 3.93
CA GLY A 180 -29.23 -12.87 3.61
C GLY A 180 -28.83 -11.47 4.07
N ASP A 181 -29.41 -10.48 3.38
CA ASP A 181 -28.94 -9.09 3.20
C ASP A 181 -28.64 -8.21 4.44
N GLU A 182 -28.61 -8.70 5.68
CA GLU A 182 -28.55 -7.82 6.87
C GLU A 182 -27.73 -8.37 8.05
N LEU A 183 -26.72 -9.23 7.84
CA LEU A 183 -25.94 -9.75 8.97
C LEU A 183 -24.80 -8.80 9.40
N PRO A 184 -24.50 -8.68 10.71
CA PRO A 184 -23.35 -7.93 11.23
C PRO A 184 -22.03 -8.21 10.51
N THR A 185 -21.81 -9.47 10.11
CA THR A 185 -20.64 -9.90 9.35
C THR A 185 -20.54 -9.22 7.98
N GLU A 186 -21.66 -9.04 7.26
CA GLU A 186 -21.67 -8.43 5.93
C GLU A 186 -21.36 -6.95 6.01
N PHE A 187 -21.94 -6.26 6.99
CA PHE A 187 -21.63 -4.86 7.27
C PHE A 187 -20.13 -4.65 7.53
N ILE A 188 -19.51 -5.46 8.39
CA ILE A 188 -18.06 -5.36 8.67
C ILE A 188 -17.24 -5.69 7.42
N THR A 189 -17.63 -6.73 6.68
CA THR A 189 -16.92 -7.16 5.45
C THR A 189 -16.97 -6.07 4.38
N PHE A 190 -18.12 -5.43 4.20
CA PHE A 190 -18.27 -4.32 3.28
C PHE A 190 -17.38 -3.13 3.66
N GLN A 191 -17.33 -2.75 4.95
CA GLN A 191 -16.43 -1.67 5.39
C GLN A 191 -14.96 -2.02 5.20
N ASN A 192 -14.58 -3.29 5.41
CA ASN A 192 -13.25 -3.77 5.07
C ASN A 192 -12.98 -3.63 3.56
N GLN A 193 -13.91 -4.02 2.69
CA GLN A 193 -13.75 -3.82 1.24
C GLN A 193 -13.54 -2.35 0.89
N LEU A 194 -14.37 -1.44 1.40
CA LEU A 194 -14.22 0.01 1.18
C LEU A 194 -12.86 0.53 1.65
N TRP A 195 -12.38 0.07 2.81
CA TRP A 195 -11.08 0.49 3.31
C TRP A 195 -9.92 -0.05 2.45
N PHE A 196 -9.94 -1.35 2.13
CA PHE A 196 -8.89 -1.98 1.34
C PHE A 196 -8.83 -1.42 -0.08
N SER A 197 -9.98 -1.10 -0.69
CA SER A 197 -10.03 -0.50 -2.03
C SER A 197 -9.39 0.88 -2.05
N ARG A 198 -9.74 1.76 -1.09
CA ARG A 198 -9.11 3.09 -0.93
C ARG A 198 -7.61 2.99 -0.72
N ARG A 199 -7.18 2.08 0.16
CA ARG A 199 -5.75 1.89 0.45
C ARG A 199 -4.97 1.38 -0.78
N LEU A 200 -5.57 0.53 -1.61
CA LEU A 200 -4.98 0.13 -2.89
C LEU A 200 -4.86 1.32 -3.86
N THR A 201 -5.89 2.16 -3.95
CA THR A 201 -5.89 3.37 -4.78
C THR A 201 -4.79 4.35 -4.37
N TRP A 202 -4.68 4.67 -3.08
CA TRP A 202 -3.60 5.54 -2.58
C TRP A 202 -2.23 4.93 -2.82
N LEU A 203 -2.07 3.62 -2.59
CA LEU A 203 -0.78 2.97 -2.78
C LEU A 203 -0.32 2.95 -4.25
N VAL A 204 -1.25 2.80 -5.20
CA VAL A 204 -0.93 2.89 -6.64
C VAL A 204 -0.56 4.33 -7.01
N ALA A 205 -1.26 5.33 -6.48
CA ALA A 205 -0.89 6.74 -6.64
C ALA A 205 0.51 7.03 -6.07
N ASP A 206 0.82 6.53 -4.87
CA ASP A 206 2.13 6.67 -4.24
C ASP A 206 3.24 6.03 -5.09
N MET A 207 3.00 4.84 -5.67
CA MET A 207 3.94 4.21 -6.59
C MET A 207 4.17 5.07 -7.85
N ALA A 208 3.11 5.66 -8.40
CA ALA A 208 3.21 6.57 -9.54
C ALA A 208 4.03 7.82 -9.17
N CYS A 209 3.77 8.44 -8.02
CA CYS A 209 4.57 9.56 -7.54
C CYS A 209 6.05 9.18 -7.36
N LEU A 210 6.34 7.97 -6.86
CA LEU A 210 7.70 7.48 -6.71
C LEU A 210 8.40 7.22 -8.07
N VAL A 211 7.66 6.99 -9.16
CA VAL A 211 8.22 6.95 -10.53
C VAL A 211 8.77 8.32 -10.92
N GLU A 212 8.10 9.40 -10.54
CA GLU A 212 8.49 10.77 -10.87
C GLU A 212 9.58 11.29 -9.93
N GLY A 213 9.51 10.99 -8.64
CA GLY A 213 10.54 11.40 -7.68
C GLY A 213 10.18 11.06 -6.23
N LEU A 214 11.20 11.03 -5.37
CA LEU A 214 10.97 10.86 -3.94
C LEU A 214 10.23 12.07 -3.36
N ASP A 215 10.60 13.28 -3.77
CA ASP A 215 9.97 14.51 -3.27
C ASP A 215 8.47 14.53 -3.59
N LEU A 216 8.09 14.15 -4.81
CA LEU A 216 6.69 14.07 -5.22
C LEU A 216 5.90 13.01 -4.42
N LEU A 217 6.51 11.85 -4.12
CA LEU A 217 5.90 10.87 -3.22
C LEU A 217 5.64 11.48 -1.84
N LEU A 218 6.62 12.17 -1.26
CA LEU A 218 6.50 12.74 0.08
C LEU A 218 5.46 13.86 0.13
N ASP A 219 5.38 14.67 -0.92
CA ASP A 219 4.38 15.71 -1.02
C ASP A 219 2.97 15.12 -1.18
N SER A 220 2.80 14.08 -2.00
CA SER A 220 1.55 13.32 -2.10
C SER A 220 1.12 12.72 -0.75
N ILE A 221 2.04 12.06 -0.04
CA ILE A 221 1.72 11.49 1.29
C ILE A 221 1.32 12.60 2.28
N ARG A 222 1.99 13.75 2.26
CA ARG A 222 1.64 14.88 3.14
C ARG A 222 0.28 15.48 2.81
N GLU A 223 -0.04 15.63 1.52
CA GLU A 223 -1.34 16.09 1.06
C GLU A 223 -2.43 15.11 1.51
N GLN A 224 -2.23 13.81 1.32
CA GLN A 224 -3.13 12.77 1.81
C GLN A 224 -3.34 12.87 3.33
N LEU A 225 -2.26 13.04 4.11
CA LEU A 225 -2.34 13.18 5.57
C LEU A 225 -3.14 14.41 6.01
N SER A 226 -3.09 15.50 5.25
CA SER A 226 -3.85 16.72 5.55
C SER A 226 -5.36 16.52 5.49
N HIS A 227 -5.86 15.54 4.73
CA HIS A 227 -7.27 15.21 4.69
C HIS A 227 -7.79 14.53 5.98
N PHE A 228 -6.90 14.06 6.84
CA PHE A 228 -7.24 13.39 8.10
C PHE A 228 -7.02 14.26 9.35
N GLN A 229 -6.48 15.47 9.19
CA GLN A 229 -6.18 16.44 10.25
C GLN A 229 -7.23 17.55 10.27
#